data_AF-A0A101ES18-F1
#
_entry.id   AF-A0A101ES18-F1
#
_cell.length_a   1.000
_cell.length_b   1.000
_cell.length_c   1.000
_cell.angle_alpha   90.00
_cell.angle_beta   90.00
_cell.angle_gamma   90.00
#
_symmetry.space_group_name_H-M   'P 1'
#
loop_
_entity.id
_entity.type
_entity.pdbx_description
1 polymer ?
#
loop_
_entity_poly.entity_id
_entity_poly.type
_entity_poly.pdbx_seq_one_letter_code
_entity_poly.pdbx_strand_id
1 'polypeptide(L)'
;TPPLMEMLSSRDLQEKYERHMEKLIELADKEVERTKKEHPLKHKMAKFYREHFEKILNVFRSYNGNILEGFRKHQETGKLEIVTCNATHAFLPLYQMYPEVVNAQITVGVKNYEKHMKKHPRGIWLAECGYYQGLDLYLAQNNVEYFFVDSHAFWFADEQPRYGVYRPIMTPSGVFAFARDPESSEQVWSAAVGYPGDPRYREFYRDIGFDREMEYIKDYIDPSGVRINTGIKYHRITSKSLDASQKEYYDIDLAMEAVEEHARDFLHKKENQARRLMDIMGVEPVIVAPFDAELFGHWWFEGVFFLKRFFELVNESKDLKLVTASEVIDTLEEVQIATPADSSWGAGGYYETWLNGTNDWIYRHLHEMIERMIDLSKKCYNSSDPLVERVLNQMLRELFLAQSSDWAFIMTTRTSVQYAENRTKLHIKRFLNLYDQLVSGRIDEEMLRYYEWTDAIFPEINFRVMARDVI
;
A
#
# COMPACT_ATOMS: atom_id res chain seq x y z
N THR A 1 -0.58 -1.74 -5.28
CA THR A 1 0.79 -2.10 -5.70
C THR A 1 0.77 -3.41 -6.49
N PRO A 2 1.78 -3.70 -7.32
CA PRO A 2 1.85 -4.95 -8.07
C PRO A 2 1.72 -6.24 -7.24
N PRO A 3 2.35 -6.39 -6.05
CA PRO A 3 2.20 -7.60 -5.23
C PRO A 3 0.75 -7.80 -4.75
N LEU A 4 0.07 -6.71 -4.39
CA LEU A 4 -1.33 -6.77 -3.99
C LEU A 4 -2.24 -7.15 -5.17
N MET A 5 -1.99 -6.65 -6.38
CA MET A 5 -2.76 -7.04 -7.57
C MET A 5 -2.58 -8.54 -7.87
N GLU A 6 -1.37 -9.06 -7.74
CA GLU A 6 -1.08 -10.49 -7.92
C GLU A 6 -1.80 -11.36 -6.88
N MET A 7 -1.84 -10.93 -5.61
CA MET A 7 -2.59 -11.64 -4.57
C MET A 7 -4.10 -11.57 -4.80
N LEU A 8 -4.64 -10.40 -5.16
CA LEU A 8 -6.08 -10.21 -5.36
C LEU A 8 -6.60 -10.94 -6.62
N SER A 9 -5.75 -11.16 -7.62
CA SER A 9 -6.11 -11.90 -8.83
C SER A 9 -5.93 -13.42 -8.69
N SER A 10 -5.19 -13.89 -7.68
CA SER A 10 -4.98 -15.32 -7.39
C SER A 10 -6.26 -16.01 -6.98
N ARG A 11 -6.69 -17.00 -7.76
CA ARG A 11 -7.92 -17.78 -7.52
C ARG A 11 -7.87 -18.54 -6.19
N ASP A 12 -6.71 -19.12 -5.86
CA ASP A 12 -6.51 -19.81 -4.57
C ASP A 12 -6.72 -18.89 -3.37
N LEU A 13 -6.31 -17.62 -3.45
CA LEU A 13 -6.54 -16.64 -2.38
C LEU A 13 -8.00 -16.19 -2.35
N GLN A 14 -8.64 -16.06 -3.50
CA GLN A 14 -10.07 -15.74 -3.59
C GLN A 14 -10.93 -16.82 -2.94
N GLU A 15 -10.66 -18.10 -3.21
CA GLU A 15 -11.35 -19.23 -2.58
C GLU A 15 -11.11 -19.30 -1.06
N LYS A 16 -9.88 -19.02 -0.61
CA LYS A 16 -9.55 -18.94 0.82
C LYS A 16 -10.28 -17.78 1.50
N TYR A 17 -10.38 -16.63 0.84
CA TYR A 17 -11.12 -15.47 1.34
C TYR A 17 -12.62 -15.75 1.44
N GLU A 18 -13.22 -16.37 0.42
CA GLU A 18 -14.64 -16.75 0.45
C GLU A 18 -14.93 -17.69 1.62
N ARG A 19 -14.11 -18.74 1.80
CA ARG A 19 -14.22 -19.64 2.96
C ARG A 19 -14.02 -18.93 4.29
N HIS A 20 -13.08 -17.99 4.36
CA HIS A 20 -12.86 -17.17 5.55
C HIS A 20 -14.11 -16.33 5.88
N MET A 21 -14.71 -15.68 4.88
CA MET A 21 -15.90 -14.85 5.05
C MET A 21 -17.12 -15.68 5.45
N GLU A 22 -17.32 -16.86 4.88
CA GLU A 22 -18.40 -17.77 5.29
C GLU A 22 -18.23 -18.19 6.76
N LYS A 23 -17.02 -18.52 7.18
CA LYS A 23 -16.69 -18.85 8.57
C LYS A 23 -16.89 -17.66 9.51
N LEU A 24 -16.63 -16.44 9.04
CA LEU A 24 -16.84 -15.21 9.80
C LEU A 24 -18.34 -14.87 9.91
N ILE A 25 -19.13 -15.11 8.86
CA ILE A 25 -20.60 -14.96 8.89
C ILE A 25 -21.21 -15.99 9.84
N GLU A 26 -20.75 -17.24 9.82
CA GLU A 26 -21.15 -18.27 10.79
C GLU A 26 -20.88 -17.81 12.24
N LEU A 27 -19.70 -17.24 12.51
CA LEU A 27 -19.39 -16.67 13.81
C LEU A 27 -20.31 -15.49 14.16
N ALA A 28 -20.62 -14.63 13.19
CA ALA A 28 -21.53 -13.52 13.38
C ALA A 28 -22.94 -13.99 13.76
N ASP A 29 -23.45 -15.06 13.14
CA ASP A 29 -24.72 -15.69 13.53
C ASP A 29 -24.69 -16.23 14.96
N LYS A 30 -23.62 -16.92 15.34
CA LYS A 30 -23.42 -17.39 16.72
C LYS A 30 -23.38 -16.23 17.72
N GLU A 31 -22.77 -15.11 17.35
CA GLU A 31 -22.70 -13.91 18.17
C GLU A 31 -24.07 -13.22 18.30
N VAL A 32 -24.88 -13.19 17.24
CA VAL A 32 -26.25 -12.65 17.29
C VAL A 32 -27.08 -13.40 18.34
N GLU A 33 -27.01 -14.74 18.37
CA GLU A 33 -27.69 -15.55 19.38
C GLU A 33 -27.12 -15.34 20.79
N ARG A 34 -25.78 -15.40 20.92
CA ARG A 34 -25.08 -15.26 22.21
C ARG A 34 -25.36 -13.91 22.88
N THR A 35 -25.42 -12.84 22.10
CA THR A 35 -25.59 -11.46 22.59
C THR A 35 -27.03 -11.08 22.95
N LYS A 36 -28.05 -11.90 22.64
CA LYS A 36 -29.49 -11.58 22.90
C LYS A 36 -29.79 -11.17 24.34
N LYS A 37 -29.08 -11.74 25.31
CA LYS A 37 -29.24 -11.47 26.75
C LYS A 37 -28.09 -10.63 27.33
N GLU A 38 -27.20 -10.13 26.48
CA GLU A 38 -26.10 -9.25 26.85
C GLU A 38 -26.52 -7.78 26.66
N HIS A 39 -25.56 -6.86 26.66
CA HIS A 39 -25.83 -5.43 26.50
C HIS A 39 -26.51 -5.12 25.15
N PRO A 40 -27.56 -4.27 25.10
CA PRO A 40 -28.31 -4.00 23.87
C PRO A 40 -27.45 -3.43 22.74
N LEU A 41 -26.48 -2.55 23.03
CA LEU A 41 -25.54 -2.05 22.01
C LEU A 41 -24.69 -3.17 21.40
N LYS A 42 -24.23 -4.12 22.23
CA LYS A 42 -23.46 -5.28 21.76
C LYS A 42 -24.32 -6.16 20.85
N HIS A 43 -25.57 -6.41 21.22
CA HIS A 43 -26.50 -7.16 20.38
C HIS A 43 -26.87 -6.44 19.07
N LYS A 44 -27.05 -5.10 19.11
CA LYS A 44 -27.20 -4.25 17.92
C LYS A 44 -26.01 -4.45 16.98
N MET A 45 -24.79 -4.39 17.51
CA MET A 45 -23.58 -4.57 16.71
C MET A 45 -23.39 -5.98 16.16
N ALA A 46 -23.76 -7.04 16.89
CA ALA A 46 -23.70 -8.40 16.37
C ALA A 46 -24.55 -8.56 15.09
N LYS A 47 -25.76 -8.00 15.09
CA LYS A 47 -26.65 -7.99 13.91
C LYS A 47 -26.08 -7.16 12.77
N PHE A 48 -25.54 -5.99 13.07
CA PHE A 48 -24.85 -5.14 12.10
C PHE A 48 -23.71 -5.91 11.42
N TYR A 49 -22.86 -6.60 12.19
CA TYR A 49 -21.73 -7.35 11.64
C TYR A 49 -22.15 -8.46 10.70
N ARG A 50 -23.18 -9.24 11.06
CA ARG A 50 -23.74 -10.27 10.19
C ARG A 50 -24.15 -9.69 8.83
N GLU A 51 -24.99 -8.66 8.85
CA GLU A 51 -25.47 -8.01 7.61
C GLU A 51 -24.33 -7.37 6.81
N HIS A 52 -23.36 -6.76 7.49
CA HIS A 52 -22.21 -6.14 6.87
C HIS A 52 -21.31 -7.17 6.16
N PHE A 53 -21.01 -8.30 6.80
CA PHE A 53 -20.18 -9.35 6.21
C PHE A 53 -20.88 -10.07 5.06
N GLU A 54 -22.19 -10.32 5.18
CA GLU A 54 -22.99 -10.83 4.05
C GLU A 54 -22.92 -9.88 2.85
N LYS A 55 -23.07 -8.56 3.09
CA LYS A 55 -22.95 -7.56 2.03
C LYS A 55 -21.57 -7.55 1.39
N ILE A 56 -20.50 -7.62 2.18
CA ILE A 56 -19.12 -7.68 1.69
C ILE A 56 -18.92 -8.91 0.81
N LEU A 57 -19.32 -10.10 1.29
CA LEU A 57 -19.17 -11.33 0.53
C LEU A 57 -20.02 -11.32 -0.76
N ASN A 58 -21.21 -10.73 -0.73
CA ASN A 58 -22.04 -10.57 -1.93
C ASN A 58 -21.40 -9.62 -2.95
N VAL A 59 -20.75 -8.54 -2.52
CA VAL A 59 -19.96 -7.68 -3.42
C VAL A 59 -18.79 -8.46 -4.02
N PHE A 60 -18.05 -9.22 -3.19
CA PHE A 60 -16.95 -10.07 -3.67
C PHE A 60 -17.42 -11.07 -4.74
N ARG A 61 -18.54 -11.76 -4.49
CA ARG A 61 -19.20 -12.68 -5.44
C ARG A 61 -19.69 -11.98 -6.70
N SER A 62 -20.16 -10.73 -6.60
CA SER A 62 -20.62 -9.96 -7.77
C SER A 62 -19.49 -9.67 -8.78
N TYR A 63 -18.23 -9.69 -8.32
CA TYR A 63 -17.03 -9.60 -9.14
C TYR A 63 -16.37 -10.95 -9.40
N ASN A 64 -17.09 -12.05 -9.17
CA ASN A 64 -16.58 -13.42 -9.29
C ASN A 64 -15.23 -13.59 -8.57
N GLY A 65 -15.13 -13.00 -7.37
CA GLY A 65 -13.94 -13.00 -6.51
C GLY A 65 -12.80 -12.06 -6.90
N ASN A 66 -12.82 -11.43 -8.07
CA ASN A 66 -11.72 -10.57 -8.52
C ASN A 66 -12.07 -9.07 -8.37
N ILE A 67 -11.85 -8.51 -7.18
CA ILE A 67 -12.21 -7.12 -6.89
C ILE A 67 -11.45 -6.07 -7.72
N LEU A 68 -10.34 -6.44 -8.37
CA LEU A 68 -9.64 -5.57 -9.32
C LEU A 68 -10.55 -5.13 -10.48
N GLU A 69 -11.53 -5.94 -10.85
CA GLU A 69 -12.51 -5.59 -11.89
C GLU A 69 -13.40 -4.41 -11.46
N GLY A 70 -13.76 -4.34 -10.18
CA GLY A 70 -14.50 -3.22 -9.62
C GLY A 70 -13.68 -1.93 -9.65
N PHE A 71 -12.41 -2.00 -9.24
CA PHE A 71 -11.50 -0.85 -9.32
C PHE A 71 -11.29 -0.38 -10.76
N ARG A 72 -11.02 -1.29 -11.70
CA ARG A 72 -10.87 -0.97 -13.13
C ARG A 72 -12.12 -0.30 -13.68
N LYS A 73 -13.32 -0.83 -13.36
CA LYS A 73 -14.59 -0.22 -13.77
C LYS A 73 -14.71 1.22 -13.28
N HIS A 74 -14.33 1.53 -12.04
CA HIS A 74 -14.35 2.91 -11.55
C HIS A 74 -13.31 3.79 -12.23
N GLN A 75 -12.14 3.24 -12.57
CA GLN A 75 -11.14 3.97 -13.35
C GLN A 75 -11.63 4.33 -14.75
N GLU A 76 -12.35 3.43 -15.42
CA GLU A 76 -12.96 3.67 -16.73
C GLU A 76 -13.99 4.82 -16.70
N THR A 77 -14.61 5.11 -15.55
CA THR A 77 -15.52 6.26 -15.40
C THR A 77 -14.81 7.60 -15.25
N GLY A 78 -13.49 7.61 -15.04
CA GLY A 78 -12.70 8.82 -14.73
C GLY A 78 -12.81 9.31 -13.28
N LYS A 79 -13.65 8.69 -12.45
CA LYS A 79 -13.86 9.11 -11.04
C LYS A 79 -12.82 8.57 -10.07
N LEU A 80 -12.07 7.55 -10.48
CA LEU A 80 -10.96 6.99 -9.74
C LEU A 80 -9.76 6.98 -10.69
N GLU A 81 -8.60 7.40 -10.21
CA GLU A 81 -7.35 7.16 -10.93
C GLU A 81 -6.50 6.18 -10.12
N ILE A 82 -6.00 5.15 -10.78
CA ILE A 82 -5.19 4.09 -10.15
C ILE A 82 -3.77 4.23 -10.68
N VAL A 83 -2.82 4.51 -9.81
CA VAL A 83 -1.39 4.52 -10.14
C VAL A 83 -0.76 3.14 -9.93
N THR A 84 0.36 2.87 -10.59
CA THR A 84 1.18 1.69 -10.29
C THR A 84 2.15 1.96 -9.13
N CYS A 85 2.98 0.99 -8.80
CA CYS A 85 4.13 1.11 -7.91
C CYS A 85 5.28 0.27 -8.48
N ASN A 86 6.51 0.46 -8.01
CA ASN A 86 7.60 -0.44 -8.35
C ASN A 86 7.31 -1.87 -7.86
N ALA A 87 7.84 -2.87 -8.59
CA ALA A 87 7.35 -4.25 -8.62
C ALA A 87 7.10 -4.86 -7.24
N THR A 88 8.05 -4.78 -6.31
CA THR A 88 7.88 -5.38 -4.97
C THR A 88 7.93 -4.36 -3.85
N HIS A 89 7.58 -3.10 -4.15
CA HIS A 89 7.65 -2.02 -3.17
C HIS A 89 9.07 -1.90 -2.56
N ALA A 90 10.11 -2.21 -3.36
CA ALA A 90 11.50 -2.03 -2.95
C ALA A 90 11.82 -0.56 -2.72
N PHE A 91 12.55 -0.24 -1.66
CA PHE A 91 12.98 1.13 -1.38
C PHE A 91 14.13 1.54 -2.32
N LEU A 92 13.75 2.08 -3.49
CA LEU A 92 14.64 2.33 -4.63
C LEU A 92 15.90 3.15 -4.31
N PRO A 93 15.91 4.15 -3.41
CA PRO A 93 17.12 4.92 -3.10
C PRO A 93 18.29 4.08 -2.59
N LEU A 94 18.05 2.94 -1.94
CA LEU A 94 19.12 2.03 -1.49
C LEU A 94 19.73 1.20 -2.63
N TYR A 95 19.09 1.18 -3.79
CA TYR A 95 19.56 0.47 -4.97
C TYR A 95 20.03 1.42 -6.08
N GLN A 96 20.21 2.71 -5.79
CA GLN A 96 20.59 3.73 -6.77
C GLN A 96 21.91 3.43 -7.51
N MET A 97 22.83 2.70 -6.87
CA MET A 97 24.09 2.24 -7.49
C MET A 97 23.91 1.07 -8.47
N TYR A 98 22.72 0.46 -8.52
CA TYR A 98 22.36 -0.65 -9.38
C TYR A 98 21.16 -0.28 -10.26
N PRO A 99 21.34 0.65 -11.21
CA PRO A 99 20.24 1.16 -12.03
C PRO A 99 19.49 0.08 -12.81
N GLU A 100 20.12 -1.06 -13.15
CA GLU A 100 19.44 -2.17 -13.81
C GLU A 100 18.27 -2.70 -12.97
N VAL A 101 18.48 -2.88 -11.65
CA VAL A 101 17.43 -3.41 -10.77
C VAL A 101 16.37 -2.35 -10.47
N VAL A 102 16.75 -1.08 -10.39
CA VAL A 102 15.80 0.04 -10.22
C VAL A 102 14.87 0.14 -11.43
N ASN A 103 15.42 0.17 -12.64
CA ASN A 103 14.63 0.24 -13.86
C ASN A 103 13.79 -1.03 -14.06
N ALA A 104 14.32 -2.21 -13.72
CA ALA A 104 13.57 -3.46 -13.77
C ALA A 104 12.38 -3.45 -12.81
N GLN A 105 12.55 -2.95 -11.57
CA GLN A 105 11.49 -2.77 -10.59
C GLN A 105 10.37 -1.86 -11.13
N ILE A 106 10.70 -0.77 -11.80
CA ILE A 106 9.72 0.12 -12.44
C ILE A 106 9.04 -0.58 -13.63
N THR A 107 9.80 -1.13 -14.56
CA THR A 107 9.29 -1.81 -15.77
C THR A 107 8.30 -2.92 -15.41
N VAL A 108 8.67 -3.80 -14.48
CA VAL A 108 7.84 -4.94 -14.09
C VAL A 108 6.57 -4.45 -13.38
N GLY A 109 6.66 -3.41 -12.55
CA GLY A 109 5.48 -2.78 -11.95
C GLY A 109 4.51 -2.18 -12.98
N VAL A 110 5.04 -1.52 -14.01
CA VAL A 110 4.26 -0.97 -15.14
C VAL A 110 3.59 -2.10 -15.94
N LYS A 111 4.34 -3.13 -16.34
CA LYS A 111 3.80 -4.27 -17.10
C LYS A 111 2.76 -5.06 -16.31
N ASN A 112 2.98 -5.27 -15.02
CA ASN A 112 2.01 -5.95 -14.18
C ASN A 112 0.72 -5.13 -14.03
N TYR A 113 0.81 -3.80 -13.96
CA TYR A 113 -0.36 -2.94 -14.00
C TYR A 113 -1.13 -3.10 -15.32
N GLU A 114 -0.44 -3.03 -16.47
CA GLU A 114 -1.05 -3.22 -17.79
C GLU A 114 -1.79 -4.57 -17.89
N LYS A 115 -1.18 -5.63 -17.36
CA LYS A 115 -1.79 -6.98 -17.31
C LYS A 115 -3.15 -6.95 -16.63
N HIS A 116 -3.30 -6.27 -15.49
CA HIS A 116 -4.53 -6.27 -14.69
C HIS A 116 -5.53 -5.20 -15.14
N MET A 117 -5.06 -3.99 -15.39
CA MET A 117 -5.88 -2.81 -15.65
C MET A 117 -6.19 -2.62 -17.14
N LYS A 118 -5.49 -3.33 -18.03
CA LYS A 118 -5.65 -3.24 -19.49
C LYS A 118 -5.37 -1.84 -20.05
N LYS A 119 -4.54 -1.07 -19.33
CA LYS A 119 -4.15 0.32 -19.62
C LYS A 119 -2.73 0.54 -19.10
N HIS A 120 -1.96 1.41 -19.76
CA HIS A 120 -0.69 1.89 -19.22
C HIS A 120 -0.94 2.81 -18.00
N PRO A 121 -0.20 2.65 -16.89
CA PRO A 121 -0.32 3.57 -15.76
C PRO A 121 0.23 4.94 -16.14
N ARG A 122 -0.52 6.02 -15.87
CA ARG A 122 -0.01 7.39 -16.06
C ARG A 122 0.87 7.82 -14.89
N GLY A 123 0.49 7.42 -13.68
CA GLY A 123 1.23 7.73 -12.46
C GLY A 123 1.87 6.53 -11.78
N ILE A 124 2.85 6.81 -10.92
CA ILE A 124 3.48 5.83 -10.03
C ILE A 124 3.52 6.35 -8.58
N TRP A 125 3.22 5.47 -7.65
CA TRP A 125 3.62 5.63 -6.25
C TRP A 125 4.98 4.95 -6.07
N LEU A 126 6.03 5.72 -5.82
CA LEU A 126 7.32 5.17 -5.44
C LEU A 126 7.21 4.61 -4.02
N ALA A 127 7.72 3.41 -3.78
CA ALA A 127 7.73 2.82 -2.44
C ALA A 127 8.26 3.84 -1.43
N GLU A 128 7.43 4.17 -0.45
CA GLU A 128 7.74 5.08 0.64
C GLU A 128 8.04 6.53 0.22
N CYS A 129 7.52 6.96 -0.94
CA CYS A 129 7.95 8.17 -1.62
C CYS A 129 9.50 8.26 -1.74
N GLY A 130 10.18 7.11 -1.78
CA GLY A 130 11.63 7.02 -1.84
C GLY A 130 12.13 7.53 -3.18
N TYR A 131 12.65 8.75 -3.18
CA TYR A 131 13.19 9.41 -4.36
C TYR A 131 14.67 9.74 -4.15
N TYR A 132 15.43 9.63 -5.24
CA TYR A 132 16.78 10.15 -5.37
C TYR A 132 16.91 10.84 -6.73
N GLN A 133 17.76 11.86 -6.84
CA GLN A 133 17.94 12.59 -8.09
C GLN A 133 18.36 11.66 -9.24
N GLY A 134 17.68 11.80 -10.39
CA GLY A 134 17.88 10.95 -11.57
C GLY A 134 16.90 9.78 -11.67
N LEU A 135 16.14 9.46 -10.61
CA LEU A 135 15.11 8.41 -10.66
C LEU A 135 14.00 8.75 -11.67
N ASP A 136 13.70 10.03 -11.86
CA ASP A 136 12.74 10.54 -12.84
C ASP A 136 13.11 10.19 -14.29
N LEU A 137 14.38 10.00 -14.62
CA LEU A 137 14.81 9.53 -15.94
C LEU A 137 14.29 8.12 -16.23
N TYR A 138 14.36 7.22 -15.25
CA TYR A 138 13.81 5.86 -15.37
C TYR A 138 12.29 5.88 -15.43
N LEU A 139 11.62 6.83 -14.76
CA LEU A 139 10.18 7.03 -14.89
C LEU A 139 9.81 7.46 -16.32
N ALA A 140 10.52 8.44 -16.87
CA ALA A 140 10.31 8.92 -18.24
C ALA A 140 10.53 7.79 -19.28
N GLN A 141 11.59 7.00 -19.13
CA GLN A 141 11.86 5.83 -19.99
C GLN A 141 10.74 4.78 -19.98
N ASN A 142 10.04 4.66 -18.85
CA ASN A 142 8.90 3.75 -18.69
C ASN A 142 7.56 4.45 -18.99
N ASN A 143 7.56 5.62 -19.64
CA ASN A 143 6.38 6.40 -19.99
C ASN A 143 5.47 6.71 -18.79
N VAL A 144 6.05 6.89 -17.61
CA VAL A 144 5.34 7.38 -16.42
C VAL A 144 5.32 8.90 -16.48
N GLU A 145 4.13 9.49 -16.32
CA GLU A 145 3.89 10.91 -16.47
C GLU A 145 3.97 11.66 -15.14
N TYR A 146 3.64 11.02 -14.01
CA TYR A 146 3.73 11.66 -12.70
C TYR A 146 4.03 10.71 -11.54
N PHE A 147 4.56 11.27 -10.46
CA PHE A 147 4.80 10.58 -9.20
C PHE A 147 4.56 11.47 -7.98
N PHE A 148 4.63 10.87 -6.80
CA PHE A 148 4.44 11.54 -5.51
C PHE A 148 5.74 11.55 -4.71
N VAL A 149 5.97 12.65 -4.00
CA VAL A 149 7.13 12.86 -3.13
C VAL A 149 6.69 13.41 -1.77
N ASP A 150 7.57 13.29 -0.78
CA ASP A 150 7.39 13.99 0.49
C ASP A 150 7.58 15.50 0.34
N SER A 151 7.06 16.29 1.29
CA SER A 151 7.24 17.75 1.33
C SER A 151 8.73 18.15 1.32
N HIS A 152 9.60 17.37 1.96
CA HIS A 152 11.05 17.62 1.99
C HIS A 152 11.68 17.66 0.60
N ALA A 153 11.16 16.89 -0.37
CA ALA A 153 11.67 16.86 -1.73
C ALA A 153 11.61 18.24 -2.39
N PHE A 154 10.62 19.06 -2.03
CA PHE A 154 10.45 20.41 -2.55
C PHE A 154 11.17 21.44 -1.66
N TRP A 155 11.14 21.28 -0.34
CA TRP A 155 11.80 22.22 0.57
C TRP A 155 13.33 22.20 0.48
N PHE A 156 13.92 21.06 0.12
CA PHE A 156 15.36 20.88 0.00
C PHE A 156 15.84 20.77 -1.45
N ALA A 157 14.97 21.04 -2.44
CA ALA A 157 15.39 21.20 -3.82
C ALA A 157 16.39 22.36 -3.94
N ASP A 158 17.29 22.30 -4.94
CA ASP A 158 18.31 23.33 -5.20
C ASP A 158 17.68 24.74 -5.30
N GLU A 159 16.52 24.81 -5.96
CA GLU A 159 15.63 25.96 -5.93
C GLU A 159 14.26 25.51 -5.42
N GLN A 160 13.83 26.07 -4.29
CA GLN A 160 12.53 25.74 -3.72
C GLN A 160 11.41 26.13 -4.69
N PRO A 161 10.46 25.22 -4.97
CA PRO A 161 9.35 25.54 -5.84
C PRO A 161 8.58 26.78 -5.38
N ARG A 162 8.42 27.78 -6.26
CA ARG A 162 7.75 29.07 -5.95
C ARG A 162 6.37 28.97 -5.28
N TYR A 163 5.62 27.89 -5.55
CA TYR A 163 4.27 27.64 -5.02
C TYR A 163 4.27 26.58 -3.89
N GLY A 164 5.45 26.28 -3.33
CA GLY A 164 5.63 25.24 -2.34
C GLY A 164 5.09 23.90 -2.82
N VAL A 165 4.44 23.16 -1.92
CA VAL A 165 3.84 21.84 -2.19
C VAL A 165 2.45 21.92 -2.86
N TYR A 166 1.95 23.14 -3.12
CA TYR A 166 0.56 23.36 -3.53
C TYR A 166 0.36 23.47 -5.04
N ARG A 167 1.40 23.24 -5.84
CA ARG A 167 1.31 22.95 -7.27
C ARG A 167 2.34 21.89 -7.62
N PRO A 168 2.05 21.01 -8.60
CA PRO A 168 3.07 20.11 -9.11
C PRO A 168 4.23 20.90 -9.72
N ILE A 169 5.39 20.28 -9.77
CA ILE A 169 6.50 20.68 -10.62
C ILE A 169 6.66 19.68 -11.76
N MET A 170 7.39 20.07 -12.80
CA MET A 170 7.84 19.18 -13.86
C MET A 170 9.34 18.99 -13.73
N THR A 171 9.83 17.76 -13.73
CA THR A 171 11.28 17.50 -13.78
C THR A 171 11.84 17.92 -15.15
N PRO A 172 13.16 18.13 -15.29
CA PRO A 172 13.77 18.36 -16.61
C PRO A 172 13.52 17.22 -17.62
N SER A 173 13.23 16.02 -17.13
CA SER A 173 12.86 14.84 -17.93
C SER A 173 11.38 14.82 -18.38
N GLY A 174 10.58 15.81 -17.97
CA GLY A 174 9.17 15.94 -18.35
C GLY A 174 8.18 15.18 -17.47
N VAL A 175 8.62 14.63 -16.34
CA VAL A 175 7.77 13.88 -15.40
C VAL A 175 7.27 14.82 -14.31
N PHE A 176 5.97 14.81 -14.01
CA PHE A 176 5.42 15.66 -12.95
C PHE A 176 5.66 15.06 -11.55
N ALA A 177 5.97 15.91 -10.58
CA ALA A 177 6.05 15.53 -9.17
C ALA A 177 5.00 16.26 -8.34
N PHE A 178 4.28 15.52 -7.51
CA PHE A 178 3.31 16.04 -6.53
C PHE A 178 3.84 15.86 -5.12
N ALA A 179 4.04 16.96 -4.38
CA ALA A 179 4.49 16.91 -3.00
C ALA A 179 3.31 16.84 -2.02
N ARG A 180 3.49 16.07 -0.94
CA ARG A 180 2.52 15.96 0.16
C ARG A 180 2.26 17.30 0.84
N ASP A 181 0.99 17.60 1.15
CA ASP A 181 0.60 18.68 2.05
C ASP A 181 0.80 18.26 3.52
N PRO A 182 1.72 18.89 4.26
CA PRO A 182 1.98 18.53 5.65
C PRO A 182 0.80 18.85 6.57
N GLU A 183 0.00 19.89 6.27
CA GLU A 183 -1.15 20.29 7.12
C GLU A 183 -2.25 19.22 7.15
N SER A 184 -2.38 18.42 6.08
CA SER A 184 -3.37 17.34 5.98
C SER A 184 -2.98 16.09 6.76
N SER A 185 -1.68 15.82 6.92
CA SER A 185 -1.20 14.60 7.59
C SER A 185 -1.56 14.56 9.09
N GLU A 186 -1.34 15.64 9.83
CA GLU A 186 -1.51 15.65 11.30
C GLU A 186 -2.95 15.36 11.73
N GLN A 187 -3.92 15.85 10.95
CA GLN A 187 -5.35 15.84 11.30
C GLN A 187 -6.00 14.46 11.17
N VAL A 188 -5.55 13.66 10.20
CA VAL A 188 -6.17 12.37 9.86
C VAL A 188 -5.30 11.19 10.31
N TRP A 189 -3.97 11.29 10.26
CA TRP A 189 -3.09 10.16 10.59
C TRP A 189 -2.97 9.86 12.08
N SER A 190 -3.06 10.87 12.94
CA SER A 190 -2.71 10.67 14.34
C SER A 190 -3.85 10.00 15.11
N ALA A 191 -3.69 8.75 15.54
CA ALA A 191 -4.59 8.18 16.53
C ALA A 191 -4.48 8.90 17.89
N ALA A 192 -3.40 9.67 18.15
CA ALA A 192 -3.20 10.41 19.39
C ALA A 192 -3.86 11.80 19.39
N VAL A 193 -3.87 12.51 18.26
CA VAL A 193 -4.41 13.89 18.17
C VAL A 193 -5.41 14.11 17.03
N GLY A 194 -5.55 13.18 16.10
CA GLY A 194 -6.43 13.25 14.93
C GLY A 194 -7.78 12.53 15.12
N TYR A 195 -8.63 12.63 14.10
CA TYR A 195 -10.01 12.13 14.12
C TYR A 195 -10.16 10.65 14.52
N PRO A 196 -9.32 9.70 14.04
CA PRO A 196 -9.46 8.29 14.40
C PRO A 196 -9.40 8.00 15.90
N GLY A 197 -8.85 8.91 16.70
CA GLY A 197 -8.76 8.80 18.15
C GLY A 197 -9.99 9.25 18.94
N ASP A 198 -11.08 9.64 18.29
CA ASP A 198 -12.30 10.10 18.96
C ASP A 198 -12.91 9.00 19.86
N PRO A 199 -13.31 9.31 21.10
CA PRO A 199 -13.83 8.33 22.05
C PRO A 199 -15.11 7.60 21.58
N ARG A 200 -15.82 8.12 20.58
CA ARG A 200 -17.03 7.53 19.99
C ARG A 200 -16.71 6.44 18.96
N TYR A 201 -15.52 6.43 18.35
CA TYR A 201 -15.14 5.46 17.33
C TYR A 201 -14.80 4.08 17.87
N ARG A 202 -14.91 3.07 16.99
CA ARG A 202 -14.66 1.66 17.31
C ARG A 202 -13.22 1.44 17.75
N GLU A 203 -13.06 0.77 18.90
CA GLU A 203 -11.75 0.33 19.40
C GLU A 203 -11.20 -0.82 18.55
N PHE A 204 -9.97 -0.66 18.05
CA PHE A 204 -9.30 -1.65 17.22
C PHE A 204 -8.82 -2.87 18.05
N TYR A 205 -8.31 -2.64 19.26
CA TYR A 205 -7.63 -3.66 20.06
C TYR A 205 -8.55 -4.48 20.99
N ARG A 206 -9.87 -4.24 20.97
CA ARG A 206 -10.87 -5.01 21.74
C ARG A 206 -11.69 -5.89 20.79
N ASP A 207 -11.46 -7.19 20.84
CA ASP A 207 -11.99 -8.15 19.87
C ASP A 207 -12.46 -9.43 20.57
N ILE A 208 -13.53 -10.05 20.07
CA ILE A 208 -14.09 -11.25 20.69
C ILE A 208 -13.13 -12.44 20.70
N GLY A 209 -12.12 -12.48 19.83
CA GLY A 209 -11.04 -13.44 19.86
C GLY A 209 -10.23 -13.43 21.16
N PHE A 210 -10.24 -12.29 21.87
CA PHE A 210 -9.59 -12.11 23.17
C PHE A 210 -10.57 -12.20 24.35
N ASP A 211 -11.84 -11.90 24.12
CA ASP A 211 -12.86 -11.79 25.18
C ASP A 211 -13.68 -13.06 25.40
N ARG A 212 -14.06 -13.74 24.32
CA ARG A 212 -14.93 -14.90 24.43
C ARG A 212 -14.20 -16.07 25.06
N GLU A 213 -14.95 -16.93 25.73
CA GLU A 213 -14.44 -18.15 26.33
C GLU A 213 -13.75 -19.02 25.26
N MET A 214 -12.65 -19.68 25.65
CA MET A 214 -11.79 -20.39 24.69
C MET A 214 -12.56 -21.47 23.92
N GLU A 215 -13.40 -22.25 24.59
CA GLU A 215 -14.18 -23.31 23.96
C GLU A 215 -15.15 -22.77 22.89
N TYR A 216 -15.71 -21.58 23.10
CA TYR A 216 -16.62 -20.94 22.15
C TYR A 216 -15.90 -20.44 20.89
N ILE A 217 -14.71 -19.86 21.07
CA ILE A 217 -14.00 -19.14 19.98
C ILE A 217 -12.94 -20.00 19.27
N LYS A 218 -12.64 -21.18 19.80
CA LYS A 218 -11.52 -22.06 19.39
C LYS A 218 -11.37 -22.22 17.89
N ASP A 219 -12.47 -22.50 17.19
CA ASP A 219 -12.40 -22.77 15.76
C ASP A 219 -12.25 -21.50 14.91
N TYR A 220 -12.34 -20.31 15.49
CA TYR A 220 -12.27 -19.02 14.78
C TYR A 220 -10.98 -18.24 15.04
N ILE A 221 -10.09 -18.78 15.87
CA ILE A 221 -8.76 -18.23 16.14
C ILE A 221 -7.68 -19.09 15.44
N ASP A 222 -6.41 -18.87 15.77
CA ASP A 222 -5.32 -19.62 15.17
C ASP A 222 -5.47 -21.13 15.45
N PRO A 223 -5.24 -22.03 14.47
CA PRO A 223 -5.30 -23.48 14.68
C PRO A 223 -4.40 -24.01 15.80
N SER A 224 -3.34 -23.28 16.18
CA SER A 224 -2.48 -23.60 17.32
C SER A 224 -3.14 -23.32 18.68
N GLY A 225 -4.31 -22.69 18.70
CA GLY A 225 -5.03 -22.25 19.90
C GLY A 225 -4.61 -20.86 20.41
N VAL A 226 -3.74 -20.15 19.69
CA VAL A 226 -3.36 -18.76 20.03
C VAL A 226 -4.51 -17.83 19.67
N ARG A 227 -4.85 -16.93 20.60
CA ARG A 227 -5.89 -15.91 20.39
C ARG A 227 -5.43 -14.87 19.38
N ILE A 228 -6.27 -14.60 18.39
CA ILE A 228 -6.08 -13.59 17.35
C ILE A 228 -7.37 -12.77 17.21
N ASN A 229 -7.32 -11.66 16.48
CA ASN A 229 -8.53 -10.91 16.16
C ASN A 229 -9.43 -11.69 15.21
N THR A 230 -10.74 -11.63 15.43
CA THR A 230 -11.76 -12.19 14.53
C THR A 230 -12.34 -11.13 13.59
N GLY A 231 -12.23 -9.84 13.93
CA GLY A 231 -12.83 -8.73 13.19
C GLY A 231 -14.19 -8.26 13.72
N ILE A 232 -14.77 -8.98 14.70
CA ILE A 232 -15.98 -8.57 15.41
C ILE A 232 -15.57 -7.88 16.73
N LYS A 233 -15.78 -6.57 16.80
CA LYS A 233 -15.27 -5.69 17.86
C LYS A 233 -16.39 -4.82 18.42
N TYR A 234 -16.62 -4.88 19.73
CA TYR A 234 -17.82 -4.31 20.34
C TYR A 234 -17.59 -3.09 21.22
N HIS A 235 -16.37 -2.60 21.33
CA HIS A 235 -16.04 -1.49 22.22
C HIS A 235 -15.69 -0.26 21.41
N ARG A 236 -15.91 0.91 22.00
CA ARG A 236 -15.42 2.19 21.48
C ARG A 236 -14.14 2.59 22.20
N ILE A 237 -13.38 3.52 21.62
CA ILE A 237 -12.12 4.00 22.19
C ILE A 237 -12.33 4.49 23.63
N THR A 238 -13.47 5.11 23.91
CA THR A 238 -13.92 5.55 25.25
C THR A 238 -13.11 6.68 25.85
N SER A 239 -11.83 6.43 26.10
CA SER A 239 -10.82 7.40 26.49
C SER A 239 -9.44 6.77 26.26
N LYS A 240 -8.44 7.60 25.98
CA LYS A 240 -7.04 7.19 25.88
C LYS A 240 -6.37 7.01 27.24
N SER A 241 -6.98 7.55 28.31
CA SER A 241 -6.44 7.49 29.68
C SER A 241 -6.93 6.30 30.50
N LEU A 242 -7.90 5.55 29.98
CA LEU A 242 -8.51 4.42 30.67
C LEU A 242 -7.81 3.12 30.30
N ASP A 243 -7.76 2.20 31.27
CA ASP A 243 -7.37 0.82 31.00
C ASP A 243 -8.31 0.18 29.96
N ALA A 244 -7.79 -0.73 29.14
CA ALA A 244 -8.53 -1.36 28.05
C ALA A 244 -9.78 -2.12 28.54
N SER A 245 -9.78 -2.59 29.79
CA SER A 245 -10.91 -3.26 30.44
C SER A 245 -12.10 -2.33 30.71
N GLN A 246 -11.87 -1.02 30.79
CA GLN A 246 -12.89 0.00 31.11
C GLN A 246 -13.52 0.61 29.87
N LYS A 247 -13.16 0.15 28.67
CA LYS A 247 -13.75 0.62 27.43
C LYS A 247 -15.23 0.24 27.38
N GLU A 248 -16.05 1.21 27.02
CA GLU A 248 -17.49 1.06 26.91
C GLU A 248 -17.89 0.43 25.58
N TYR A 249 -19.14 -0.04 25.49
CA TYR A 249 -19.67 -0.60 24.27
C TYR A 249 -19.81 0.45 23.17
N TYR A 250 -19.55 0.01 21.93
CA TYR A 250 -19.64 0.83 20.73
C TYR A 250 -21.10 1.10 20.35
N ASP A 251 -21.40 2.38 20.09
CA ASP A 251 -22.67 2.81 19.50
C ASP A 251 -22.39 3.44 18.14
N ILE A 252 -22.82 2.76 17.09
CA ILE A 252 -22.61 3.19 15.71
C ILE A 252 -23.32 4.51 15.39
N ASP A 253 -24.42 4.85 16.08
CA ASP A 253 -25.15 6.08 15.76
C ASP A 253 -24.33 7.31 16.19
N LEU A 254 -23.76 7.26 17.40
CA LEU A 254 -22.82 8.28 17.91
C LEU A 254 -21.54 8.36 17.06
N ALA A 255 -21.06 7.24 16.57
CA ALA A 255 -19.91 7.21 15.68
C ALA A 255 -20.21 7.91 14.34
N MET A 256 -21.42 7.74 13.79
CA MET A 256 -21.83 8.43 12.56
C MET A 256 -22.03 9.94 12.77
N GLU A 257 -22.49 10.37 13.96
CA GLU A 257 -22.48 11.79 14.34
C GLU A 257 -21.05 12.35 14.35
N ALA A 258 -20.09 11.62 14.93
CA ALA A 258 -18.68 12.00 14.91
C ALA A 258 -18.11 12.09 13.48
N VAL A 259 -18.49 11.16 12.59
CA VAL A 259 -18.12 11.20 11.17
C VAL A 259 -18.60 12.51 10.51
N GLU A 260 -19.86 12.90 10.74
CA GLU A 260 -20.42 14.13 10.17
C GLU A 260 -19.68 15.38 10.68
N GLU A 261 -19.41 15.45 11.98
CA GLU A 261 -18.64 16.53 12.60
C GLU A 261 -17.23 16.63 12.00
N HIS A 262 -16.51 15.51 11.95
CA HIS A 262 -15.14 15.48 11.46
C HIS A 262 -15.04 15.77 9.96
N ALA A 263 -15.99 15.27 9.14
CA ALA A 263 -16.01 15.54 7.72
C ALA A 263 -16.21 17.05 7.44
N ARG A 264 -17.08 17.72 8.22
CA ARG A 264 -17.28 19.17 8.14
C ARG A 264 -16.08 19.97 8.64
N ASP A 265 -15.48 19.54 9.75
CA ASP A 265 -14.28 20.18 10.27
C ASP A 265 -13.13 20.11 9.24
N PHE A 266 -12.90 18.94 8.64
CA PHE A 266 -11.89 18.77 7.60
C PHE A 266 -12.21 19.59 6.36
N LEU A 267 -13.49 19.65 5.93
CA LEU A 267 -13.94 20.54 4.85
C LEU A 267 -13.57 22.00 5.15
N HIS A 268 -14.00 22.56 6.29
CA HIS A 268 -13.73 23.94 6.64
C HIS A 268 -12.23 24.25 6.71
N LYS A 269 -11.42 23.31 7.21
CA LYS A 269 -9.95 23.42 7.24
C LYS A 269 -9.37 23.50 5.83
N LYS A 270 -9.82 22.66 4.91
CA LYS A 270 -9.37 22.69 3.51
C LYS A 270 -9.87 23.93 2.76
N GLU A 271 -11.08 24.38 3.01
CA GLU A 271 -11.61 25.63 2.43
C GLU A 271 -10.81 26.86 2.92
N ASN A 272 -10.52 26.93 4.21
CA ASN A 272 -9.67 27.98 4.78
C ASN A 272 -8.25 27.95 4.18
N GLN A 273 -7.67 26.76 4.04
CA GLN A 273 -6.36 26.59 3.41
C GLN A 273 -6.40 27.03 1.94
N ALA A 274 -7.40 26.59 1.17
CA ALA A 274 -7.54 26.94 -0.24
C ALA A 274 -7.71 28.46 -0.43
N ARG A 275 -8.60 29.11 0.33
CA ARG A 275 -8.79 30.57 0.26
C ARG A 275 -7.50 31.34 0.57
N ARG A 276 -6.79 30.95 1.64
CA ARG A 276 -5.50 31.53 2.00
C ARG A 276 -4.45 31.36 0.90
N LEU A 277 -4.37 30.18 0.32
CA LEU A 277 -3.40 29.88 -0.73
C LEU A 277 -3.72 30.61 -2.04
N MET A 278 -5.00 30.68 -2.44
CA MET A 278 -5.42 31.45 -3.62
C MET A 278 -5.07 32.93 -3.50
N ASP A 279 -5.28 33.54 -2.33
CA ASP A 279 -4.96 34.94 -2.05
C ASP A 279 -3.44 35.23 -2.18
N ILE A 280 -2.60 34.29 -1.73
CA ILE A 280 -1.13 34.42 -1.78
C ILE A 280 -0.56 34.07 -3.16
N MET A 281 -1.06 33.02 -3.80
CA MET A 281 -0.48 32.44 -5.01
C MET A 281 -1.02 33.07 -6.30
N GLY A 282 -2.23 33.64 -6.26
CA GLY A 282 -2.92 34.16 -7.45
C GLY A 282 -3.36 33.09 -8.46
N VAL A 283 -3.16 31.81 -8.14
CA VAL A 283 -3.53 30.64 -8.94
C VAL A 283 -4.14 29.57 -8.05
N GLU A 284 -4.91 28.66 -8.65
CA GLU A 284 -5.57 27.57 -7.93
C GLU A 284 -4.52 26.62 -7.28
N PRO A 285 -4.59 26.39 -5.96
CA PRO A 285 -3.76 25.41 -5.27
C PRO A 285 -4.31 23.98 -5.46
N VAL A 286 -3.41 23.02 -5.53
CA VAL A 286 -3.70 21.58 -5.52
C VAL A 286 -3.16 21.00 -4.21
N ILE A 287 -4.07 20.63 -3.30
CA ILE A 287 -3.72 20.08 -1.98
C ILE A 287 -3.65 18.55 -2.09
N VAL A 288 -2.44 17.99 -2.00
CA VAL A 288 -2.20 16.55 -2.12
C VAL A 288 -2.11 15.91 -0.75
N ALA A 289 -3.10 15.10 -0.39
CA ALA A 289 -3.19 14.43 0.90
C ALA A 289 -3.16 12.89 0.73
N PRO A 290 -1.96 12.27 0.68
CA PRO A 290 -1.80 10.82 0.60
C PRO A 290 -1.96 10.18 1.98
N PHE A 291 -2.62 9.02 2.01
CA PHE A 291 -2.88 8.23 3.20
C PHE A 291 -2.76 6.75 2.86
N ASP A 292 -2.33 5.93 3.81
CA ASP A 292 -2.43 4.48 3.67
C ASP A 292 -3.89 4.05 3.55
N ALA A 293 -4.20 3.23 2.55
CA ALA A 293 -5.58 2.82 2.26
C ALA A 293 -6.23 2.07 3.44
N GLU A 294 -5.45 1.29 4.19
CA GLU A 294 -5.92 0.55 5.36
C GLU A 294 -6.27 1.44 6.56
N LEU A 295 -5.87 2.71 6.56
CA LEU A 295 -6.37 3.66 7.55
C LEU A 295 -7.91 3.70 7.51
N PHE A 296 -8.51 3.70 6.32
CA PHE A 296 -9.95 3.83 6.15
C PHE A 296 -10.65 2.47 6.09
N GLY A 297 -11.32 2.09 7.17
CA GLY A 297 -12.14 0.89 7.29
C GLY A 297 -11.48 -0.25 8.07
N HIS A 298 -10.14 -0.27 8.17
CA HIS A 298 -9.42 -1.24 8.98
C HIS A 298 -8.96 -0.66 10.33
N TRP A 299 -7.96 0.24 10.33
CA TRP A 299 -7.49 0.91 11.54
C TRP A 299 -8.57 1.83 12.12
N TRP A 300 -9.09 2.73 11.28
CA TRP A 300 -10.24 3.56 11.60
C TRP A 300 -11.47 3.00 10.90
N PHE A 301 -12.31 2.29 11.65
CA PHE A 301 -13.46 1.56 11.09
C PHE A 301 -14.40 2.45 10.30
N GLU A 302 -14.63 3.66 10.78
CA GLU A 302 -15.57 4.62 10.21
C GLU A 302 -14.93 5.46 9.09
N GLY A 303 -13.65 5.26 8.79
CA GLY A 303 -12.90 6.07 7.85
C GLY A 303 -13.47 6.08 6.43
N VAL A 304 -14.06 4.98 5.96
CA VAL A 304 -14.74 4.95 4.65
C VAL A 304 -16.04 5.76 4.63
N PHE A 305 -16.73 5.87 5.77
CA PHE A 305 -17.91 6.73 5.90
C PHE A 305 -17.49 8.20 5.92
N PHE A 306 -16.39 8.52 6.59
CA PHE A 306 -15.77 9.84 6.55
C PHE A 306 -15.37 10.24 5.14
N LEU A 307 -14.65 9.40 4.39
CA LEU A 307 -14.25 9.72 3.02
C LEU A 307 -15.47 9.98 2.13
N LYS A 308 -16.49 9.12 2.21
CA LYS A 308 -17.73 9.31 1.45
C LYS A 308 -18.36 10.66 1.79
N ARG A 309 -18.52 10.98 3.08
CA ARG A 309 -19.18 12.22 3.51
C ARG A 309 -18.37 13.46 3.14
N PHE A 310 -17.05 13.39 3.30
CA PHE A 310 -16.15 14.45 2.89
C PHE A 310 -16.24 14.72 1.38
N PHE A 311 -16.30 13.68 0.54
CA PHE A 311 -16.46 13.87 -0.90
C PHE A 311 -17.81 14.49 -1.28
N GLU A 312 -18.90 14.06 -0.64
CA GLU A 312 -20.23 14.69 -0.80
C GLU A 312 -20.19 16.18 -0.42
N LEU A 313 -19.59 16.53 0.72
CA LEU A 313 -19.43 17.91 1.20
C LEU A 313 -18.58 18.77 0.25
N VAL A 314 -17.46 18.25 -0.26
CA VAL A 314 -16.63 18.97 -1.23
C VAL A 314 -17.39 19.20 -2.54
N ASN A 315 -18.24 18.27 -2.97
CA ASN A 315 -19.08 18.47 -4.16
C ASN A 315 -20.15 19.56 -3.99
N GLU A 316 -20.55 19.86 -2.75
CA GLU A 316 -21.48 20.96 -2.42
C GLU A 316 -20.75 22.30 -2.22
N SER A 317 -19.46 22.26 -1.86
CA SER A 317 -18.62 23.44 -1.62
C SER A 317 -18.48 24.33 -2.87
N LYS A 318 -18.30 25.64 -2.64
CA LYS A 318 -18.00 26.62 -3.69
C LYS A 318 -16.50 26.93 -3.80
N ASP A 319 -15.72 26.53 -2.80
CA ASP A 319 -14.29 26.85 -2.70
C ASP A 319 -13.38 25.68 -3.08
N LEU A 320 -13.92 24.47 -3.18
CA LEU A 320 -13.14 23.25 -3.39
C LEU A 320 -13.68 22.41 -4.54
N LYS A 321 -12.76 21.66 -5.17
CA LYS A 321 -13.06 20.66 -6.18
C LYS A 321 -12.20 19.42 -5.94
N LEU A 322 -12.81 18.25 -6.03
CA LEU A 322 -12.06 16.99 -6.08
C LEU A 322 -11.52 16.80 -7.49
N VAL A 323 -10.24 16.45 -7.59
CA VAL A 323 -9.55 16.19 -8.85
C VAL A 323 -8.68 14.96 -8.72
N THR A 324 -8.53 14.22 -9.81
CA THR A 324 -7.50 13.21 -9.98
C THR A 324 -6.19 13.87 -10.38
N ALA A 325 -5.04 13.24 -10.10
CA ALA A 325 -3.74 13.80 -10.46
C ALA A 325 -3.56 13.93 -11.98
N SER A 326 -4.14 13.00 -12.77
CA SER A 326 -4.17 13.07 -14.23
C SER A 326 -4.96 14.28 -14.73
N GLU A 327 -6.14 14.58 -14.16
CA GLU A 327 -6.90 15.79 -14.52
C GLU A 327 -6.09 17.08 -14.26
N VAL A 328 -5.31 17.11 -13.18
CA VAL A 328 -4.43 18.25 -12.87
C VAL A 328 -3.39 18.42 -13.96
N ILE A 329 -2.58 17.40 -14.27
CA ILE A 329 -1.53 17.52 -15.29
C ILE A 329 -2.09 17.76 -16.71
N ASP A 330 -3.32 17.31 -16.99
CA ASP A 330 -3.99 17.57 -18.27
C ASP A 330 -4.52 19.01 -18.39
N THR A 331 -4.72 19.71 -17.28
CA THR A 331 -5.34 21.05 -17.23
C THR A 331 -4.35 22.17 -16.97
N LEU A 332 -3.21 21.90 -16.31
CA LEU A 332 -2.27 22.93 -15.90
C LEU A 332 -1.48 23.50 -17.10
N GLU A 333 -1.69 24.78 -17.40
CA GLU A 333 -0.95 25.49 -18.46
C GLU A 333 0.44 25.95 -18.01
N GLU A 334 0.58 26.39 -16.75
CA GLU A 334 1.85 26.87 -16.19
C GLU A 334 2.33 25.94 -15.07
N VAL A 335 3.48 25.29 -15.30
CA VAL A 335 4.17 24.44 -14.35
C VAL A 335 5.64 24.81 -14.31
N GLN A 336 6.17 24.98 -13.11
CA GLN A 336 7.59 25.26 -12.90
C GLN A 336 8.41 24.00 -13.15
N ILE A 337 9.52 24.15 -13.86
CA ILE A 337 10.50 23.08 -14.01
C ILE A 337 11.44 23.12 -12.81
N ALA A 338 11.55 22.02 -12.06
CA ALA A 338 12.46 21.88 -10.93
C ALA A 338 12.83 20.40 -10.70
N THR A 339 13.97 20.16 -10.07
CA THR A 339 14.42 18.81 -9.70
C THR A 339 14.15 18.59 -8.22
N PRO A 340 13.31 17.61 -7.83
CA PRO A 340 13.11 17.28 -6.42
C PRO A 340 14.44 16.85 -5.76
N ALA A 341 14.55 17.08 -4.45
CA ALA A 341 15.65 16.54 -3.65
C ALA A 341 15.40 15.10 -3.22
N ASP A 342 16.49 14.40 -2.91
CA ASP A 342 16.49 13.10 -2.28
C ASP A 342 15.62 13.11 -1.01
N SER A 343 14.67 12.18 -0.93
CA SER A 343 13.67 12.19 0.13
C SER A 343 12.94 10.85 0.26
N SER A 344 12.25 10.69 1.38
CA SER A 344 11.19 9.70 1.58
C SER A 344 10.11 10.30 2.49
N TRP A 345 8.94 9.68 2.55
CA TRP A 345 7.92 10.05 3.53
C TRP A 345 8.07 9.35 4.89
N GLY A 346 9.20 8.63 5.09
CA GLY A 346 9.52 7.88 6.29
C GLY A 346 10.01 8.72 7.46
N ALA A 347 10.40 8.06 8.56
CA ALA A 347 10.89 8.76 9.74
C ALA A 347 12.14 9.60 9.40
N GLY A 348 12.13 10.88 9.78
CA GLY A 348 13.21 11.82 9.48
C GLY A 348 13.29 12.28 8.02
N GLY A 349 12.40 11.83 7.13
CA GLY A 349 12.34 12.25 5.73
C GLY A 349 13.38 11.62 4.79
N TYR A 350 14.17 10.66 5.29
CA TYR A 350 15.28 10.03 4.55
C TYR A 350 15.26 8.50 4.71
N TYR A 351 16.42 7.85 4.84
CA TYR A 351 16.54 6.41 4.58
C TYR A 351 16.60 5.56 5.86
N GLU A 352 16.66 6.18 7.05
CA GLU A 352 16.96 5.51 8.33
C GLU A 352 15.99 4.37 8.66
N THR A 353 14.72 4.47 8.24
CA THR A 353 13.74 3.40 8.45
C THR A 353 14.14 2.10 7.75
N TRP A 354 14.78 2.18 6.59
CA TRP A 354 15.17 1.01 5.79
C TRP A 354 16.66 0.69 5.89
N LEU A 355 17.52 1.63 6.30
CA LEU A 355 18.94 1.38 6.52
C LEU A 355 19.37 1.87 7.91
N ASN A 356 19.47 0.92 8.85
CA ASN A 356 19.99 1.13 10.19
C ASN A 356 20.58 -0.19 10.76
N GLY A 357 21.11 -0.14 11.99
CA GLY A 357 21.78 -1.29 12.62
C GLY A 357 20.91 -2.54 12.88
N THR A 358 19.59 -2.48 12.65
CA THR A 358 18.69 -3.64 12.78
C THR A 358 18.50 -4.42 11.47
N ASN A 359 18.73 -3.78 10.32
CA ASN A 359 18.43 -4.32 8.99
C ASN A 359 19.59 -4.21 7.99
N ASP A 360 20.70 -3.57 8.36
CA ASP A 360 21.88 -3.38 7.50
C ASP A 360 22.49 -4.68 6.94
N TRP A 361 22.38 -5.79 7.68
CA TRP A 361 22.90 -7.10 7.30
C TRP A 361 22.32 -7.64 5.99
N ILE A 362 21.13 -7.17 5.58
CA ILE A 362 20.42 -7.60 4.38
C ILE A 362 21.22 -7.20 3.13
N TYR A 363 21.76 -5.98 3.10
CA TYR A 363 22.15 -5.31 1.85
C TYR A 363 23.35 -5.93 1.17
N ARG A 364 24.33 -6.44 1.93
CA ARG A 364 25.47 -7.17 1.33
C ARG A 364 25.03 -8.39 0.51
N HIS A 365 23.94 -9.05 0.92
CA HIS A 365 23.42 -10.21 0.20
C HIS A 365 22.64 -9.77 -1.04
N LEU A 366 21.85 -8.69 -0.92
CA LEU A 366 21.12 -8.15 -2.07
C LEU A 366 22.06 -7.62 -3.15
N HIS A 367 23.15 -6.93 -2.78
CA HIS A 367 24.15 -6.44 -3.73
C HIS A 367 24.75 -7.59 -4.56
N GLU A 368 25.22 -8.65 -3.90
CA GLU A 368 25.73 -9.86 -4.58
C GLU A 368 24.70 -10.54 -5.49
N MET A 369 23.45 -10.60 -5.06
CA MET A 369 22.37 -11.18 -5.86
C MET A 369 22.07 -10.33 -7.11
N ILE A 370 22.09 -9.00 -6.97
CA ILE A 370 21.87 -8.06 -8.08
C ILE A 370 22.98 -8.23 -9.12
N GLU A 371 24.25 -8.19 -8.72
CA GLU A 371 25.39 -8.35 -9.62
C GLU A 371 25.32 -9.67 -10.39
N ARG A 372 25.07 -10.78 -9.69
CA ARG A 372 24.91 -12.11 -10.31
C ARG A 372 23.72 -12.16 -11.26
N MET A 373 22.61 -11.52 -10.91
CA MET A 373 21.41 -11.50 -11.76
C MET A 373 21.68 -10.71 -13.06
N ILE A 374 22.37 -9.56 -12.97
CA ILE A 374 22.77 -8.76 -14.13
C ILE A 374 23.69 -9.57 -15.04
N ASP A 375 24.74 -10.18 -14.48
CA ASP A 375 25.73 -10.97 -15.23
C ASP A 375 25.08 -12.14 -15.98
N LEU A 376 24.26 -12.93 -15.27
CA LEU A 376 23.56 -14.06 -15.88
C LEU A 376 22.55 -13.61 -16.93
N SER A 377 21.87 -12.48 -16.71
CA SER A 377 20.91 -11.94 -17.68
C SER A 377 21.58 -11.49 -18.97
N LYS A 378 22.75 -10.85 -18.87
CA LYS A 378 23.58 -10.45 -20.02
C LYS A 378 24.15 -11.68 -20.73
N LYS A 379 24.73 -12.63 -19.99
CA LYS A 379 25.31 -13.87 -20.53
C LYS A 379 24.29 -14.74 -21.25
N CYS A 380 23.08 -14.86 -20.69
CA CYS A 380 22.00 -15.70 -21.20
C CYS A 380 20.98 -14.93 -22.04
N TYR A 381 21.24 -13.68 -22.44
CA TYR A 381 20.28 -12.82 -23.13
C TYR A 381 19.66 -13.47 -24.38
N ASN A 382 20.53 -14.07 -25.21
CA ASN A 382 20.15 -14.77 -26.45
C ASN A 382 19.85 -16.27 -26.23
N SER A 383 19.78 -16.74 -24.99
CA SER A 383 19.43 -18.13 -24.71
C SER A 383 17.99 -18.40 -25.18
N SER A 384 17.82 -19.52 -25.88
CA SER A 384 16.54 -20.07 -26.29
C SER A 384 16.16 -21.32 -25.48
N ASP A 385 16.94 -21.68 -24.46
CA ASP A 385 16.65 -22.82 -23.58
C ASP A 385 15.52 -22.43 -22.59
N PRO A 386 14.33 -23.03 -22.69
CA PRO A 386 13.19 -22.69 -21.83
C PRO A 386 13.44 -23.01 -20.35
N LEU A 387 14.28 -24.00 -20.04
CA LEU A 387 14.58 -24.35 -18.65
C LEU A 387 15.47 -23.27 -18.01
N VAL A 388 16.50 -22.81 -18.73
CA VAL A 388 17.35 -21.70 -18.29
C VAL A 388 16.52 -20.42 -18.10
N GLU A 389 15.61 -20.12 -19.04
CA GLU A 389 14.73 -18.96 -18.92
C GLU A 389 13.81 -19.05 -17.69
N ARG A 390 13.20 -20.21 -17.42
CA ARG A 390 12.39 -20.43 -16.22
C ARG A 390 13.18 -20.23 -14.93
N VAL A 391 14.40 -20.77 -14.85
CA VAL A 391 15.29 -20.59 -13.69
C VAL A 391 15.61 -19.11 -13.48
N LEU A 392 16.03 -18.40 -14.53
CA LEU A 392 16.38 -16.97 -14.43
C LEU A 392 15.18 -16.09 -14.09
N ASN A 393 13.99 -16.41 -14.63
CA ASN A 393 12.76 -15.73 -14.27
C ASN A 393 12.42 -15.94 -12.78
N GLN A 394 12.55 -17.16 -12.28
CA GLN A 394 12.32 -17.42 -10.85
C GLN A 394 13.38 -16.76 -9.97
N MET A 395 14.65 -16.77 -10.37
CA MET A 395 15.71 -16.03 -9.67
C MET A 395 15.37 -14.53 -9.56
N LEU A 396 14.87 -13.91 -10.63
CA LEU A 396 14.47 -12.51 -10.58
C LEU A 396 13.30 -12.27 -9.61
N ARG A 397 12.32 -13.20 -9.53
CA ARG A 397 11.25 -13.14 -8.52
C ARG A 397 11.81 -13.23 -7.10
N GLU A 398 12.72 -14.16 -6.83
CA GLU A 398 13.35 -14.28 -5.51
C GLU A 398 14.13 -13.02 -5.13
N LEU A 399 14.88 -12.44 -6.07
CA LEU A 399 15.57 -11.17 -5.87
C LEU A 399 14.57 -10.06 -5.51
N PHE A 400 13.51 -9.89 -6.31
CA PHE A 400 12.50 -8.86 -6.08
C PHE A 400 11.77 -9.07 -4.74
N LEU A 401 11.38 -10.30 -4.41
CA LEU A 401 10.73 -10.60 -3.14
C LEU A 401 11.65 -10.32 -1.95
N ALA A 402 12.95 -10.55 -2.07
CA ALA A 402 13.93 -10.19 -1.03
C ALA A 402 14.15 -8.67 -0.88
N GLN A 403 13.82 -7.87 -1.90
CA GLN A 403 13.99 -6.41 -1.92
C GLN A 403 12.80 -5.62 -1.34
N SER A 404 11.68 -6.26 -0.99
CA SER A 404 10.51 -5.55 -0.45
C SER A 404 10.88 -4.71 0.78
N SER A 405 10.49 -3.42 0.77
CA SER A 405 10.80 -2.49 1.86
C SER A 405 10.12 -2.91 3.18
N ASP A 406 9.02 -3.66 3.07
CA ASP A 406 8.22 -4.15 4.19
C ASP A 406 9.08 -4.94 5.19
N TRP A 407 10.05 -5.73 4.72
CA TRP A 407 10.91 -6.52 5.59
C TRP A 407 11.77 -5.64 6.50
N ALA A 408 12.45 -4.65 5.92
CA ALA A 408 13.27 -3.71 6.69
C ALA A 408 12.42 -2.81 7.60
N PHE A 409 11.23 -2.42 7.14
CA PHE A 409 10.26 -1.64 7.93
C PHE A 409 9.79 -2.40 9.18
N ILE A 410 9.41 -3.68 9.04
CA ILE A 410 8.98 -4.54 10.15
C ILE A 410 10.10 -4.74 11.17
N MET A 411 11.35 -4.89 10.71
CA MET A 411 12.52 -4.99 11.60
C MET A 411 12.73 -3.71 12.42
N THR A 412 12.65 -2.54 11.78
CA THR A 412 12.80 -1.24 12.44
C THR A 412 11.68 -0.95 13.43
N THR A 413 10.43 -1.19 13.05
CA THR A 413 9.24 -0.94 13.90
C THR A 413 8.99 -2.01 14.96
N ARG A 414 9.73 -3.12 14.92
CA ARG A 414 9.70 -4.22 15.90
C ARG A 414 8.32 -4.88 16.07
N THR A 415 7.53 -4.96 15.00
CA THR A 415 6.19 -5.56 15.04
C THR A 415 6.24 -7.09 14.93
N SER A 416 6.95 -7.63 13.95
CA SER A 416 7.08 -9.09 13.70
C SER A 416 8.45 -9.44 13.13
N VAL A 417 9.51 -9.05 13.84
CA VAL A 417 10.92 -9.10 13.38
C VAL A 417 11.32 -10.48 12.84
N GLN A 418 11.03 -11.56 13.58
CA GLN A 418 11.40 -12.92 13.18
C GLN A 418 10.77 -13.32 11.85
N TYR A 419 9.53 -12.91 11.59
CA TYR A 419 8.87 -13.17 10.32
C TYR A 419 9.59 -12.46 9.17
N ALA A 420 9.89 -11.16 9.31
CA ALA A 420 10.59 -10.39 8.29
C ALA A 420 12.01 -10.91 8.00
N GLU A 421 12.76 -11.28 9.04
CA GLU A 421 14.09 -11.88 8.88
C GLU A 421 14.01 -13.21 8.12
N ASN A 422 13.05 -14.06 8.50
CA ASN A 422 12.86 -15.35 7.86
C ASN A 422 12.43 -15.21 6.39
N ARG A 423 11.52 -14.26 6.07
CA ARG A 423 11.13 -13.97 4.68
C ARG A 423 12.32 -13.52 3.84
N THR A 424 13.13 -12.60 4.36
CA THR A 424 14.31 -12.09 3.65
C THR A 424 15.33 -13.22 3.41
N LYS A 425 15.69 -13.97 4.47
CA LYS A 425 16.64 -15.10 4.38
C LYS A 425 16.13 -16.22 3.47
N LEU A 426 14.82 -16.48 3.46
CA LEU A 426 14.19 -17.49 2.61
C LEU A 426 14.40 -17.17 1.13
N HIS A 427 14.07 -15.96 0.68
CA HIS A 427 14.21 -15.57 -0.72
C HIS A 427 15.68 -15.47 -1.15
N ILE A 428 16.58 -14.98 -0.27
CA ILE A 428 18.03 -15.05 -0.50
C ILE A 428 18.47 -16.50 -0.72
N LYS A 429 18.02 -17.43 0.13
CA LYS A 429 18.39 -18.85 0.01
C LYS A 429 17.86 -19.48 -1.27
N ARG A 430 16.61 -19.20 -1.64
CA ARG A 430 15.99 -19.70 -2.88
C ARG A 430 16.72 -19.19 -4.12
N PHE A 431 17.06 -17.90 -4.16
CA PHE A 431 17.89 -17.32 -5.22
C PHE A 431 19.23 -18.05 -5.36
N LEU A 432 19.96 -18.20 -4.25
CA LEU A 432 21.29 -18.82 -4.26
C LEU A 432 21.24 -20.30 -4.66
N ASN A 433 20.20 -21.04 -4.26
CA ASN A 433 20.00 -22.41 -4.71
C ASN A 433 19.86 -22.50 -6.23
N LEU A 434 19.05 -21.63 -6.83
CA LEU A 434 18.86 -21.58 -8.28
C LEU A 434 20.13 -21.13 -9.01
N TYR A 435 20.84 -20.15 -8.45
CA TYR A 435 22.14 -19.70 -8.96
C TYR A 435 23.15 -20.87 -9.03
N ASP A 436 23.34 -21.59 -7.93
CA ASP A 436 24.29 -22.72 -7.86
C ASP A 436 23.94 -23.83 -8.84
N GLN A 437 22.64 -24.15 -8.97
CA GLN A 437 22.14 -25.14 -9.92
C GLN A 437 22.38 -24.74 -11.37
N LEU A 438 22.12 -23.47 -11.71
CA LEU A 438 22.32 -22.94 -13.06
C LEU A 438 23.80 -22.92 -13.43
N VAL A 439 24.66 -22.40 -12.55
CA VAL A 439 26.11 -22.27 -12.82
C VAL A 439 26.81 -23.63 -12.90
N SER A 440 26.35 -24.62 -12.12
CA SER A 440 26.90 -25.98 -12.15
C SER A 440 26.31 -26.89 -13.23
N GLY A 441 25.28 -26.44 -13.96
CA GLY A 441 24.57 -27.23 -14.97
C GLY A 441 23.75 -28.38 -14.39
N ARG A 442 23.37 -28.32 -13.11
CA ARG A 442 22.63 -29.37 -12.38
C ARG A 442 21.28 -28.82 -11.88
N ILE A 443 20.43 -28.42 -12.82
CA ILE A 443 19.11 -27.87 -12.51
C ILE A 443 18.20 -28.97 -11.95
N ASP A 444 17.68 -28.75 -10.74
CA ASP A 444 16.66 -29.56 -10.11
C ASP A 444 15.28 -28.99 -10.46
N GLU A 445 14.61 -29.62 -11.41
CA GLU A 445 13.30 -29.18 -11.87
C GLU A 445 12.18 -29.34 -10.83
N GLU A 446 12.31 -30.27 -9.87
CA GLU A 446 11.33 -30.41 -8.79
C GLU A 446 11.42 -29.23 -7.84
N MET A 447 12.63 -28.84 -7.46
CA MET A 447 12.87 -27.66 -6.65
C MET A 447 12.41 -26.38 -7.37
N LEU A 448 12.72 -26.24 -8.67
CA LEU A 448 12.26 -25.11 -9.47
C LEU A 448 10.73 -25.02 -9.50
N ARG A 449 10.03 -26.13 -9.77
CA ARG A 449 8.56 -26.16 -9.76
C ARG A 449 7.97 -25.79 -8.40
N TYR A 450 8.61 -26.22 -7.31
CA TYR A 450 8.18 -25.84 -5.96
C TYR A 450 8.32 -24.32 -5.74
N TYR A 451 9.41 -23.70 -6.21
CA TYR A 451 9.61 -22.24 -6.12
C TYR A 451 8.62 -21.49 -7.02
N GLU A 452 8.43 -21.92 -8.27
CA GLU A 452 7.43 -21.36 -9.19
C GLU A 452 6.01 -21.41 -8.60
N TRP A 453 5.67 -22.45 -7.84
CA TRP A 453 4.37 -22.60 -7.18
C TRP A 453 4.21 -21.71 -5.94
N THR A 454 5.19 -21.70 -5.03
CA THR A 454 5.08 -20.96 -3.77
C THR A 454 5.30 -19.46 -3.93
N ASP A 455 6.16 -19.04 -4.86
CA ASP A 455 6.57 -17.66 -5.10
C ASP A 455 6.18 -17.25 -6.53
N ALA A 456 4.88 -17.37 -6.81
CA ALA A 456 4.28 -17.26 -8.14
C ALA A 456 4.07 -15.81 -8.66
N ILE A 457 4.67 -14.81 -8.00
CA ILE A 457 4.49 -13.40 -8.36
C ILE A 457 5.05 -13.11 -9.77
N PHE A 458 4.35 -12.33 -10.59
CA PHE A 458 4.74 -11.98 -11.96
C PHE A 458 4.97 -13.21 -12.86
N PRO A 459 3.91 -13.98 -13.19
CA PRO A 459 4.02 -15.10 -14.13
C PRO A 459 4.59 -14.67 -15.50
N GLU A 460 4.38 -13.41 -15.90
CA GLU A 460 4.85 -12.79 -17.14
C GLU A 460 6.27 -12.20 -17.09
N ILE A 461 6.98 -12.31 -15.96
CA ILE A 461 8.31 -11.71 -15.81
C ILE A 461 9.30 -12.28 -16.84
N ASN A 462 10.23 -11.44 -17.29
CA ASN A 462 11.30 -11.84 -18.20
C ASN A 462 12.63 -11.33 -17.66
N PHE A 463 13.55 -12.25 -17.34
CA PHE A 463 14.85 -11.93 -16.75
C PHE A 463 15.66 -10.93 -17.57
N ARG A 464 15.44 -10.87 -18.88
CA ARG A 464 16.16 -9.97 -19.81
C ARG A 464 15.95 -8.49 -19.50
N VAL A 465 14.98 -8.12 -18.65
CA VAL A 465 14.87 -6.74 -18.14
C VAL A 465 16.12 -6.29 -17.38
N MET A 466 16.85 -7.21 -16.75
CA MET A 466 18.09 -6.96 -16.01
C MET A 466 19.33 -6.79 -16.90
N ALA A 467 19.19 -6.96 -18.21
CA ALA A 467 20.28 -6.85 -19.19
C ALA A 467 20.17 -5.60 -20.07
N ARG A 468 19.22 -4.72 -19.80
CA ARG A 468 19.05 -3.46 -20.53
C ARG A 468 20.15 -2.48 -20.16
N ASP A 469 20.50 -1.61 -21.10
CA ASP A 469 21.38 -0.48 -20.82
C ASP A 469 20.73 0.49 -19.84
N VAL A 470 21.58 1.15 -19.05
CA VAL A 470 21.24 2.11 -18.00
C VAL A 470 21.92 3.44 -18.31
N ILE A 471 21.31 4.54 -17.87
CA ILE A 471 21.82 5.91 -18.11
C ILE A 471 22.93 6.25 -17.11
#